data_AF-A0A1S8BNR6-F1
#
_entry.id   AF-A0A1S8BNR6-F1
#
_cell.length_a   1.000
_cell.length_b   1.000
_cell.length_c   1.000
_cell.angle_alpha   90.00
_cell.angle_beta   90.00
_cell.angle_gamma   90.00
#
_symmetry.space_group_name_H-M   'P 1'
#
loop_
_entity.id
_entity.type
_entity.pdbx_description
1 polymer ?
#
loop_
_entity_poly.entity_id
_entity_poly.type
_entity_poly.pdbx_seq_one_letter_code
_entity_poly.pdbx_strand_id
1 'polypeptide(L)'
;QHSQESERLDEKQLKAEYALEQAHREERARSAAALKHMKAYCSGSSVPGSTKRRIVTEDDKRRLREQEKLHDELDSKHEAAMKMTRARQEKDVKELKHEHEQEIKELDKKYKEARILSRRTTQEVSHQLDDVIRGRRLRVVRRWYINLKLWDRTTTDHDDVPAYTDLPIVSWPDKTVVETMTSRTYSVLDTWHTFNDLPPAVSLHIPVVPESD
;
A
#
# COMPACT_ATOMS: atom_id res chain seq x y z
N GLN A 1 -4.16 -6.91 3.06
CA GLN A 1 -4.15 -6.35 4.43
C GLN A 1 -5.55 -5.87 4.81
N HIS A 2 -6.17 -4.93 4.07
CA HIS A 2 -7.55 -4.46 4.34
C HIS A 2 -8.60 -5.58 4.49
N SER A 3 -8.57 -6.61 3.63
CA SER A 3 -9.48 -7.77 3.76
C SER A 3 -9.35 -8.49 5.11
N GLN A 4 -8.12 -8.79 5.52
CA GLN A 4 -7.85 -9.50 6.78
C GLN A 4 -8.27 -8.66 7.99
N GLU A 5 -8.12 -7.34 7.92
CA GLU A 5 -8.53 -6.44 9.00
C GLU A 5 -10.06 -6.36 9.11
N SER A 6 -10.76 -6.28 7.97
CA SER A 6 -12.22 -6.37 7.93
C SER A 6 -12.71 -7.70 8.51
N GLU A 7 -12.13 -8.82 8.07
CA GLU A 7 -12.46 -10.15 8.58
C GLU A 7 -12.26 -10.25 10.10
N ARG A 8 -11.15 -9.70 10.63
CA ARG A 8 -10.89 -9.67 12.07
C ARG A 8 -11.86 -8.78 12.83
N LEU A 9 -12.31 -7.68 12.25
CA LEU A 9 -13.36 -6.84 12.83
C LEU A 9 -14.66 -7.63 12.88
N ASP A 10 -15.08 -8.23 11.76
CA ASP A 10 -16.31 -9.01 11.64
C ASP A 10 -16.34 -10.18 12.63
N GLU A 11 -15.24 -10.92 12.77
CA GLU A 11 -15.12 -12.00 13.76
C GLU A 11 -15.30 -11.50 15.20
N LYS A 12 -14.74 -10.34 15.55
CA LYS A 12 -14.91 -9.74 16.89
C LYS A 12 -16.36 -9.32 17.10
N GLN A 13 -16.99 -8.72 16.10
CA GLN A 13 -18.38 -8.28 16.16
C GLN A 13 -19.33 -9.47 16.32
N LEU A 14 -19.13 -10.52 15.54
CA LEU A 14 -19.90 -11.76 15.62
C LEU A 14 -19.77 -12.43 17.00
N LYS A 15 -18.54 -12.50 17.55
CA LYS A 15 -18.32 -13.03 18.90
C LYS A 15 -19.05 -12.20 19.97
N ALA A 16 -19.05 -10.88 19.83
CA ALA A 16 -19.75 -9.98 20.75
C ALA A 16 -21.28 -10.14 20.66
N GLU A 17 -21.85 -10.20 19.45
CA GLU A 17 -23.29 -10.45 19.27
C GLU A 17 -23.68 -11.82 19.82
N TYR A 18 -22.91 -12.86 19.53
CA TYR A 18 -23.18 -14.21 20.03
C TYR A 18 -23.18 -14.28 21.56
N ALA A 19 -22.19 -13.65 22.21
CA ALA A 19 -22.12 -13.60 23.67
C ALA A 19 -23.31 -12.82 24.26
N LEU A 20 -23.71 -11.72 23.62
CA LEU A 20 -24.85 -10.91 24.04
C LEU A 20 -26.17 -11.70 23.91
N GLU A 21 -26.39 -12.38 22.79
CA GLU A 21 -27.55 -13.24 22.60
C GLU A 21 -27.62 -14.36 23.64
N GLN A 22 -26.47 -14.99 23.94
CA GLN A 22 -26.42 -16.05 24.93
C GLN A 22 -26.79 -15.52 26.33
N ALA A 23 -26.27 -14.35 26.72
CA ALA A 23 -26.66 -13.68 27.95
C ALA A 23 -28.17 -13.37 28.00
N HIS A 24 -28.74 -12.86 26.91
CA HIS A 24 -30.17 -12.55 26.82
C HIS A 24 -31.04 -13.82 26.91
N ARG A 25 -30.60 -14.95 26.34
CA ARG A 25 -31.29 -16.24 26.47
C ARG A 25 -31.28 -16.74 27.91
N GLU A 26 -30.13 -16.66 28.59
CA GLU A 26 -30.01 -17.04 30.00
C GLU A 26 -30.87 -16.15 30.90
N GLU A 27 -30.89 -14.84 30.65
CA GLU A 27 -31.70 -13.90 31.41
C GLU A 27 -33.20 -14.16 31.23
N ARG A 28 -33.66 -14.41 29.99
CA ARG A 28 -35.04 -14.85 29.72
C ARG A 28 -35.39 -16.12 30.47
N ALA A 29 -34.53 -17.14 30.39
CA ALA A 29 -34.78 -18.41 31.06
C ALA A 29 -34.87 -18.25 32.59
N ARG A 30 -33.96 -17.46 33.18
CA ARG A 30 -33.97 -17.15 34.63
C ARG A 30 -35.22 -16.36 35.02
N SER A 31 -35.59 -15.33 34.26
CA SER A 31 -36.78 -14.51 34.52
C SER A 31 -38.07 -15.33 34.42
N ALA A 32 -38.21 -16.14 33.38
CA ALA A 32 -39.35 -17.04 33.19
C ALA A 32 -39.44 -18.10 34.29
N ALA A 33 -38.32 -18.69 34.71
CA ALA A 33 -38.28 -19.63 35.82
C ALA A 33 -38.71 -18.97 37.14
N ALA A 34 -38.15 -17.79 37.46
CA ALA A 34 -38.52 -17.02 38.65
C ALA A 34 -40.02 -16.69 38.67
N LEU A 35 -40.55 -16.22 37.55
CA LEU A 35 -41.96 -15.88 37.39
C LEU A 35 -42.86 -17.12 37.52
N LYS A 36 -42.46 -18.27 36.96
CA LYS A 36 -43.15 -19.56 37.16
C LYS A 36 -43.17 -19.97 38.64
N HIS A 37 -42.05 -19.86 39.34
CA HIS A 37 -41.98 -20.17 40.77
C HIS A 37 -42.86 -19.24 41.62
N MET A 38 -42.84 -17.93 41.32
CA MET A 38 -43.69 -16.96 42.02
C MET A 38 -45.18 -17.18 41.74
N LYS A 39 -45.56 -17.52 40.49
CA LYS A 39 -46.94 -17.89 40.15
C LYS A 39 -47.40 -19.16 40.85
N ALA A 40 -46.55 -20.19 40.92
CA ALA A 40 -46.84 -21.41 41.67
C ALA A 40 -47.00 -21.14 43.17
N TYR A 41 -46.14 -20.28 43.73
CA TYR A 41 -46.21 -19.84 45.12
C TYR A 41 -47.54 -19.11 45.42
N CYS A 42 -47.92 -18.13 44.59
CA CYS A 42 -49.13 -17.33 44.78
C CYS A 42 -50.44 -18.07 44.48
N SER A 43 -50.43 -19.09 43.61
CA SER A 43 -51.63 -19.89 43.29
C SER A 43 -51.94 -20.98 44.30
N GLY A 44 -51.05 -21.24 45.28
CA GLY A 44 -51.24 -22.27 46.28
C GLY A 44 -51.15 -23.71 45.73
N SER A 45 -50.66 -23.88 44.50
CA SER A 45 -50.35 -25.18 43.91
C SER A 45 -49.13 -25.76 44.62
N SER A 46 -49.35 -26.37 45.78
CA SER A 46 -48.27 -27.00 46.56
C SER A 46 -47.94 -28.38 46.01
N VAL A 47 -46.66 -28.72 46.14
CA VAL A 47 -46.04 -30.03 45.91
C VAL A 47 -46.95 -31.16 46.42
N PRO A 48 -47.13 -32.26 45.67
CA PRO A 48 -47.90 -33.41 46.15
C PRO A 48 -47.32 -33.90 47.49
N GLY A 49 -48.07 -33.71 48.59
CA GLY A 49 -47.70 -34.15 49.94
C GLY A 49 -47.72 -33.09 51.06
N SER A 50 -47.86 -31.80 50.76
CA SER A 50 -47.92 -30.75 51.82
C SER A 50 -49.34 -30.47 52.30
N THR A 51 -49.65 -30.82 53.55
CA THR A 51 -50.97 -30.63 54.20
C THR A 51 -51.22 -29.22 54.76
N LYS A 52 -50.26 -28.29 54.67
CA LYS A 52 -50.46 -26.89 55.10
C LYS A 52 -50.79 -25.98 53.93
N ARG A 53 -52.00 -25.42 53.92
CA ARG A 53 -52.41 -24.33 53.02
C ARG A 53 -51.55 -23.09 53.34
N ARG A 54 -50.61 -22.74 52.47
CA ARG A 54 -49.77 -21.52 52.65
C ARG A 54 -50.64 -20.27 52.50
N ILE A 55 -50.44 -19.30 53.38
CA ILE A 55 -51.11 -18.00 53.35
C ILE A 55 -50.28 -17.08 52.44
N VAL A 56 -50.88 -16.63 51.34
CA VAL A 56 -50.26 -15.67 50.40
C VAL A 56 -50.63 -14.26 50.85
N THR A 57 -49.64 -13.41 51.08
CA THR A 57 -49.85 -12.03 51.54
C THR A 57 -50.08 -11.08 50.36
N GLU A 58 -50.72 -9.93 50.57
CA GLU A 58 -50.83 -8.88 49.53
C GLU A 58 -49.47 -8.40 49.02
N ASP A 59 -48.44 -8.41 49.85
CA ASP A 59 -47.07 -8.12 49.44
C ASP A 59 -46.49 -9.14 48.45
N ASP A 60 -46.85 -10.42 48.57
CA ASP A 60 -46.42 -11.45 47.63
C ASP A 60 -47.08 -11.25 46.25
N LYS A 61 -48.35 -10.85 46.23
CA LYS A 61 -49.06 -10.49 44.99
C LYS A 61 -48.51 -9.21 44.35
N ARG A 62 -48.02 -8.27 45.17
CA ARG A 62 -47.34 -7.05 44.69
C ARG A 62 -46.02 -7.41 44.02
N ARG A 63 -45.19 -8.22 44.67
CA ARG A 63 -43.92 -8.72 44.11
C ARG A 63 -44.13 -9.50 42.82
N LEU A 64 -45.20 -10.31 42.72
CA LEU A 64 -45.53 -11.01 41.48
C LEU A 64 -45.80 -10.05 40.33
N ARG A 65 -46.59 -8.99 40.55
CA ARG A 65 -46.87 -7.97 39.54
C ARG A 65 -45.60 -7.21 39.12
N GLU A 66 -44.71 -6.92 40.07
CA GLU A 66 -43.42 -6.30 39.78
C GLU A 66 -42.55 -7.23 38.91
N GLN A 67 -42.51 -8.52 39.22
CA GLN A 67 -41.77 -9.51 38.43
C GLN A 67 -42.35 -9.68 37.01
N GLU A 68 -43.67 -9.66 36.86
CA GLU A 68 -44.34 -9.70 35.55
C GLU A 68 -43.96 -8.48 34.71
N LYS A 69 -44.03 -7.28 35.30
CA LYS A 69 -43.59 -6.05 34.64
C LYS A 69 -42.12 -6.12 34.21
N LEU A 70 -41.23 -6.61 35.08
CA LEU A 70 -39.81 -6.77 34.75
C LEU A 70 -39.57 -7.76 33.62
N HIS A 71 -40.32 -8.86 33.60
CA HIS A 71 -40.28 -9.86 32.53
C HIS A 71 -40.75 -9.27 31.20
N ASP A 72 -41.83 -8.49 31.19
CA ASP A 72 -42.37 -7.87 29.98
C ASP A 72 -41.45 -6.76 29.43
N GLU A 73 -40.77 -6.01 30.31
CA GLU A 73 -39.77 -5.01 29.92
C GLU A 73 -38.46 -5.62 29.41
N LEU A 74 -38.21 -6.91 29.67
CA LEU A 74 -36.95 -7.58 29.39
C LEU A 74 -36.63 -7.60 27.90
N ASP A 75 -37.62 -7.93 27.07
CA ASP A 75 -37.42 -8.01 25.62
C ASP A 75 -37.13 -6.62 25.01
N SER A 76 -37.79 -5.57 25.51
CA SER A 76 -37.49 -4.20 25.07
C SER A 76 -36.06 -3.77 25.44
N LYS A 77 -35.60 -4.13 26.65
CA LYS A 77 -34.21 -3.88 27.08
C LYS A 77 -33.21 -4.63 26.21
N HIS A 78 -33.50 -5.90 25.91
CA HIS A 78 -32.69 -6.72 25.03
C HIS A 78 -32.60 -6.15 23.61
N GLU A 79 -33.72 -5.72 23.03
CA GLU A 79 -33.76 -5.08 21.71
C GLU A 79 -32.96 -3.77 21.69
N ALA A 80 -33.10 -2.94 22.73
CA ALA A 80 -32.34 -1.71 22.85
C ALA A 80 -30.82 -1.98 22.92
N ALA A 81 -30.39 -2.98 23.70
CA ALA A 81 -28.99 -3.38 23.81
C ALA A 81 -28.41 -3.90 22.48
N MET A 82 -29.17 -4.73 21.74
CA MET A 82 -28.79 -5.17 20.41
C MET A 82 -28.65 -4.00 19.43
N LYS A 83 -29.60 -3.06 19.46
CA LYS A 83 -29.56 -1.86 18.61
C LYS A 83 -28.34 -0.99 18.90
N MET A 84 -28.01 -0.77 20.17
CA MET A 84 -26.82 -0.01 20.56
C MET A 84 -25.54 -0.71 20.10
N THR A 85 -25.47 -2.03 20.25
CA THR A 85 -24.31 -2.83 19.83
C THR A 85 -24.12 -2.73 18.32
N ARG A 86 -25.18 -2.91 17.53
CA ARG A 86 -25.14 -2.79 16.06
C ARG A 86 -24.80 -1.38 15.59
N ALA A 87 -25.33 -0.34 16.25
CA ALA A 87 -24.98 1.05 15.92
C ALA A 87 -23.49 1.34 16.16
N ARG A 88 -22.91 0.77 17.23
CA ARG A 88 -21.47 0.85 17.47
C ARG A 88 -20.67 0.11 16.41
N GLN A 89 -21.08 -1.11 16.07
CA GLN A 89 -20.43 -1.91 15.01
C GLN A 89 -20.46 -1.20 13.65
N GLU A 90 -21.59 -0.59 13.28
CA GLU A 90 -21.71 0.20 12.05
C GLU A 90 -20.75 1.40 12.05
N LYS A 91 -20.57 2.06 13.20
CA LYS A 91 -19.60 3.13 13.34
C LYS A 91 -18.18 2.62 13.15
N ASP A 92 -17.81 1.52 13.81
CA ASP A 92 -16.47 0.94 13.72
C ASP A 92 -16.14 0.51 12.28
N VAL A 93 -17.10 -0.06 11.55
CA VAL A 93 -16.96 -0.41 10.12
C VAL A 93 -16.76 0.83 9.25
N LYS A 94 -17.52 1.90 9.50
CA LYS A 94 -17.38 3.17 8.75
C LYS A 94 -16.02 3.82 8.99
N GLU A 95 -15.54 3.79 10.22
CA GLU A 95 -14.22 4.32 10.60
C GLU A 95 -13.11 3.52 9.91
N LEU A 96 -13.14 2.19 9.99
CA LEU A 96 -12.17 1.32 9.32
C LEU A 96 -12.16 1.54 7.80
N LYS A 97 -13.33 1.61 7.18
CA LYS A 97 -13.44 1.89 5.74
C LYS A 97 -12.84 3.26 5.39
N HIS A 98 -13.07 4.27 6.24
CA HIS A 98 -12.52 5.60 6.02
C HIS A 98 -10.99 5.59 6.07
N GLU A 99 -10.41 4.88 7.03
CA GLU A 99 -8.95 4.70 7.14
C GLU A 99 -8.38 4.00 5.91
N HIS A 100 -8.99 2.90 5.46
CA HIS A 100 -8.58 2.19 4.24
C HIS A 100 -8.64 3.09 3.00
N GLU A 101 -9.70 3.90 2.86
CA GLU A 101 -9.82 4.87 1.76
C GLU A 101 -8.75 5.96 1.82
N GLN A 102 -8.36 6.42 3.00
CA GLN A 102 -7.29 7.39 3.17
C GLN A 102 -5.94 6.79 2.77
N GLU A 103 -5.64 5.58 3.24
CA GLU A 103 -4.41 4.86 2.90
C GLU A 103 -4.28 4.65 1.38
N ILE A 104 -5.35 4.22 0.71
CA ILE A 104 -5.35 4.06 -0.76
C ILE A 104 -5.05 5.41 -1.45
N LYS A 105 -5.63 6.52 -0.97
CA LYS A 105 -5.37 7.85 -1.54
C LYS A 105 -3.92 8.28 -1.33
N GLU A 106 -3.32 7.95 -0.18
CA GLU A 106 -1.91 8.22 0.09
C GLU A 106 -0.99 7.40 -0.80
N LEU A 107 -1.28 6.11 -0.97
CA LEU A 107 -0.54 5.23 -1.89
C LEU A 107 -0.64 5.71 -3.34
N ASP A 108 -1.82 6.15 -3.79
CA ASP A 108 -2.00 6.71 -5.14
C ASP A 108 -1.20 8.02 -5.32
N LYS A 109 -1.14 8.89 -4.31
CA LYS A 109 -0.28 10.09 -4.34
C LYS A 109 1.20 9.70 -4.47
N LYS A 110 1.68 8.80 -3.61
CA LYS A 110 3.07 8.29 -3.65
C LYS A 110 3.40 7.67 -5.01
N TYR A 111 2.48 6.88 -5.56
CA TYR A 111 2.65 6.28 -6.89
C TYR A 111 2.75 7.33 -8.00
N LYS A 112 1.88 8.36 -7.97
CA LYS A 112 1.93 9.47 -8.94
C LYS A 112 3.23 10.25 -8.84
N GLU A 113 3.70 10.53 -7.63
CA GLU A 113 4.98 11.22 -7.38
C GLU A 113 6.16 10.39 -7.90
N ALA A 114 6.23 9.10 -7.56
CA ALA A 114 7.24 8.18 -8.06
C ALA A 114 7.25 8.09 -9.59
N ARG A 115 6.06 8.07 -10.21
CA ARG A 115 5.94 8.06 -11.68
C ARG A 115 6.44 9.36 -12.32
N ILE A 116 6.15 10.52 -11.71
CA ILE A 116 6.66 11.82 -12.18
C ILE A 116 8.20 11.86 -12.07
N LEU A 117 8.74 11.41 -10.94
CA LEU A 117 10.20 11.33 -10.73
C LEU A 117 10.85 10.41 -11.75
N SER A 118 10.34 9.19 -11.93
CA SER A 118 10.83 8.25 -12.94
C SER A 118 10.82 8.84 -14.35
N ARG A 119 9.76 9.56 -14.74
CA ARG A 119 9.68 10.25 -16.02
C ARG A 119 10.75 11.34 -16.15
N ARG A 120 10.96 12.14 -15.11
CA ARG A 120 11.99 13.20 -15.10
C ARG A 120 13.38 12.59 -15.25
N THR A 121 13.71 11.56 -14.47
CA THR A 121 14.98 10.85 -14.58
C THR A 121 15.19 10.27 -15.98
N THR A 122 14.14 9.66 -16.57
CA THR A 122 14.21 9.14 -17.95
C THR A 122 14.48 10.25 -18.97
N GLN A 123 13.83 11.40 -18.82
CA GLN A 123 14.04 12.57 -19.69
C GLN A 123 15.45 13.13 -19.54
N GLU A 124 15.95 13.28 -18.31
CA GLU A 124 17.31 13.74 -18.02
C GLU A 124 18.36 12.82 -18.64
N VAL A 125 18.22 11.50 -18.43
CA VAL A 125 19.12 10.50 -19.03
C VAL A 125 19.06 10.54 -20.56
N SER A 126 17.87 10.70 -21.15
CA SER A 126 17.71 10.84 -22.60
C SER A 126 18.44 12.08 -23.13
N HIS A 127 18.31 13.23 -22.46
CA HIS A 127 19.00 14.45 -22.87
C HIS A 127 20.53 14.30 -22.76
N GLN A 128 21.02 13.69 -21.68
CA GLN A 128 22.45 13.42 -21.52
C GLN A 128 22.97 12.50 -22.64
N LEU A 129 22.20 11.46 -23.01
CA LEU A 129 22.54 10.56 -24.11
C LEU A 129 22.57 11.29 -25.46
N ASP A 130 21.60 12.15 -25.73
CA ASP A 130 21.54 12.95 -26.95
C ASP A 130 22.76 13.87 -27.09
N ASP A 131 23.19 14.50 -26.00
CA ASP A 131 24.37 15.36 -26.00
C ASP A 131 25.67 14.57 -26.22
N VAL A 132 25.78 13.38 -25.65
CA VAL A 132 26.90 12.46 -25.94
C VAL A 132 26.91 12.05 -27.41
N ILE A 133 25.74 11.70 -27.98
CA ILE A 133 25.61 11.33 -29.40
C ILE A 133 25.98 12.53 -30.30
N ARG A 134 25.49 13.73 -29.99
CA ARG A 134 25.78 14.96 -30.72
C ARG A 134 27.27 15.28 -30.71
N GLY A 135 27.90 15.20 -29.52
CA GLY A 135 29.33 15.40 -29.36
C GLY A 135 30.16 14.39 -30.15
N ARG A 136 29.76 13.12 -30.17
CA ARG A 136 30.42 12.06 -30.98
C ARG A 136 30.27 12.32 -32.48
N ARG A 137 29.06 12.66 -32.95
CA ARG A 137 28.80 12.97 -34.37
C ARG A 137 29.65 14.14 -34.85
N LEU A 138 29.72 15.22 -34.09
CA LEU A 138 30.52 16.40 -34.46
C LEU A 138 32.01 16.06 -34.58
N ARG A 139 32.54 15.19 -33.71
CA ARG A 139 33.94 14.74 -33.81
C ARG A 139 34.20 13.91 -35.05
N VAL A 140 33.31 12.97 -35.38
CA VAL A 140 33.43 12.17 -36.62
C VAL A 140 33.44 13.07 -37.85
N VAL A 141 32.53 14.05 -37.92
CA VAL A 141 32.47 15.03 -39.02
C VAL A 141 33.77 15.85 -39.11
N ARG A 142 34.29 16.35 -37.97
CA ARG A 142 35.56 17.10 -37.94
C ARG A 142 36.74 16.25 -38.39
N ARG A 143 36.87 15.02 -37.90
CA ARG A 143 37.95 14.10 -38.29
C ARG A 143 37.88 13.77 -39.77
N TRP A 144 36.66 13.50 -40.28
CA TRP A 144 36.45 13.27 -41.70
C TRP A 144 36.86 14.48 -42.55
N TYR A 145 36.49 15.70 -42.13
CA TYR A 145 36.91 16.93 -42.82
C TYR A 145 38.43 17.13 -42.82
N ILE A 146 39.09 16.88 -41.69
CA ILE A 146 40.56 16.98 -41.59
C ILE A 146 41.22 15.96 -42.53
N ASN A 147 40.76 14.71 -42.52
CA ASN A 147 41.28 13.67 -43.42
C ASN A 147 41.06 14.03 -44.88
N LEU A 148 39.88 14.55 -45.23
CA LEU A 148 39.60 15.01 -46.58
C LEU A 148 40.54 16.15 -47.01
N LYS A 149 40.81 17.11 -46.11
CA LYS A 149 41.75 18.21 -46.37
C LYS A 149 43.21 17.77 -46.43
N LEU A 150 43.59 16.75 -45.66
CA LEU A 150 44.90 16.13 -45.76
C LEU A 150 45.03 15.43 -47.12
N TRP A 151 44.01 14.67 -47.50
CA TRP A 151 43.97 13.95 -48.77
C TRP A 151 44.04 14.90 -49.97
N ASP A 152 43.28 15.99 -49.97
CA ASP A 152 43.32 17.08 -50.98
C ASP A 152 44.73 17.69 -51.14
N ARG A 153 45.53 17.72 -50.06
CA ARG A 153 46.90 18.25 -50.09
C ARG A 153 47.96 17.22 -50.48
N THR A 154 47.70 15.94 -50.24
CA THR A 154 48.66 14.85 -50.49
C THR A 154 48.48 14.21 -51.86
N THR A 155 47.36 14.46 -52.53
CA THR A 155 47.06 13.89 -53.86
C THR A 155 47.56 14.85 -54.93
N THR A 156 48.52 14.41 -55.75
CA THR A 156 49.00 15.15 -56.94
C THR A 156 48.21 14.74 -58.18
N ASP A 157 48.25 15.52 -59.27
CA ASP A 157 47.46 15.37 -60.53
C ASP A 157 47.52 13.98 -61.21
N HIS A 158 48.30 13.02 -60.68
CA HIS A 158 48.51 11.69 -61.24
C HIS A 158 48.20 10.51 -60.31
N ASP A 159 47.60 10.73 -59.15
CA ASP A 159 47.30 9.64 -58.21
C ASP A 159 45.87 9.10 -58.40
N ASP A 160 45.74 7.78 -58.60
CA ASP A 160 44.46 7.07 -58.71
C ASP A 160 43.60 7.29 -57.44
N VAL A 161 42.31 7.58 -57.63
CA VAL A 161 41.37 7.78 -56.52
C VAL A 161 41.25 6.48 -55.71
N PRO A 162 41.52 6.49 -54.39
CA PRO A 162 41.41 5.30 -53.54
C PRO A 162 40.00 4.71 -53.58
N ALA A 163 39.91 3.39 -53.61
CA ALA A 163 38.63 2.70 -53.57
C ALA A 163 38.00 2.84 -52.17
N TYR A 164 36.68 2.69 -52.06
CA TYR A 164 35.96 2.79 -50.78
C TYR A 164 36.52 1.84 -49.69
N THR A 165 37.22 0.78 -50.09
CA THR A 165 37.92 -0.18 -49.22
C THR A 165 39.14 0.37 -48.50
N ASP A 166 39.70 1.49 -48.97
CA ASP A 166 40.95 2.08 -48.45
C ASP A 166 40.67 3.11 -47.35
N LEU A 167 39.40 3.40 -47.07
CA LEU A 167 38.99 4.27 -45.98
C LEU A 167 39.27 3.59 -44.63
N PRO A 168 39.95 4.26 -43.68
CA PRO A 168 40.23 3.69 -42.37
C PRO A 168 38.92 3.40 -41.62
N ILE A 169 38.71 2.14 -41.26
CA ILE A 169 37.56 1.72 -40.46
C ILE A 169 37.65 2.39 -39.08
N VAL A 170 36.66 3.21 -38.75
CA VAL A 170 36.55 3.78 -37.42
C VAL A 170 36.05 2.69 -36.48
N SER A 171 36.93 2.15 -35.64
CA SER A 171 36.56 1.18 -34.61
C SER A 171 35.68 1.85 -33.55
N TRP A 172 34.62 1.16 -33.16
CA TRP A 172 33.85 1.56 -31.98
C TRP A 172 34.71 1.34 -30.73
N PRO A 173 34.71 2.28 -29.75
CA PRO A 173 35.46 2.10 -28.52
C PRO A 173 34.96 0.86 -27.77
N ASP A 174 35.90 0.03 -27.35
CA ASP A 174 35.61 -1.25 -26.73
C ASP A 174 34.99 -1.07 -25.33
N LYS A 175 34.14 -2.02 -24.91
CA LYS A 175 33.29 -1.86 -23.72
C LYS A 175 34.07 -1.62 -22.43
N THR A 176 35.28 -2.14 -22.33
CA THR A 176 36.19 -2.03 -21.17
C THR A 176 36.73 -0.61 -20.96
N VAL A 177 36.82 0.20 -22.02
CA VAL A 177 37.28 1.60 -21.94
C VAL A 177 36.22 2.49 -21.31
N VAL A 178 34.94 2.12 -21.43
CA VAL A 178 33.80 2.90 -20.92
C VAL A 178 33.71 2.84 -19.39
N GLU A 179 34.13 1.74 -18.75
CA GLU A 179 34.10 1.55 -17.28
C GLU A 179 35.23 2.28 -16.54
N THR A 180 36.40 2.47 -17.15
CA THR A 180 37.51 3.21 -16.52
C THR A 180 37.28 4.72 -16.45
N MET A 181 36.36 5.23 -17.27
CA MET A 181 36.03 6.65 -17.42
C MET A 181 35.08 7.17 -16.33
N THR A 182 34.27 6.31 -15.70
CA THR A 182 33.40 6.68 -14.57
C THR A 182 34.14 6.83 -13.24
N SER A 183 35.36 6.26 -13.12
CA SER A 183 36.13 6.24 -11.86
C SER A 183 37.23 7.32 -11.76
N ARG A 184 37.58 8.02 -12.86
CA ARG A 184 38.81 8.86 -12.94
C ARG A 184 38.57 10.38 -12.93
N THR A 185 37.38 10.87 -12.60
CA THR A 185 37.01 12.30 -12.68
C THR A 185 37.64 13.23 -11.63
N TYR A 186 38.72 12.85 -10.94
CA TYR A 186 39.37 13.69 -9.90
C TYR A 186 40.70 14.34 -10.29
N SER A 187 41.22 14.22 -11.51
CA SER A 187 42.48 14.90 -11.88
C SER A 187 42.40 15.65 -13.20
N VAL A 188 42.50 16.98 -13.12
CA VAL A 188 42.40 17.93 -14.24
C VAL A 188 43.70 18.02 -15.06
N LEU A 189 44.81 17.44 -14.60
CA LEU A 189 46.13 17.66 -15.22
C LEU A 189 46.60 16.66 -16.29
N ASP A 190 45.90 15.55 -16.56
CA ASP A 190 46.38 14.51 -17.50
C ASP A 190 45.84 14.63 -18.95
N THR A 191 45.24 15.77 -19.31
CA THR A 191 44.42 15.89 -20.54
C THR A 191 45.18 16.19 -21.84
N TRP A 192 46.52 16.32 -21.83
CA TRP A 192 47.27 16.70 -23.04
C TRP A 192 47.67 15.54 -23.96
N HIS A 193 47.81 14.30 -23.46
CA HIS A 193 48.23 13.16 -24.29
C HIS A 193 47.09 12.24 -24.76
N THR A 194 45.87 12.43 -24.28
CA THR A 194 44.70 11.60 -24.63
C THR A 194 43.81 12.18 -25.73
N PHE A 195 44.14 13.38 -26.25
CA PHE A 195 43.28 14.15 -27.15
C PHE A 195 43.06 13.52 -28.53
N ASN A 196 43.91 12.58 -28.97
CA ASN A 196 43.83 11.98 -30.30
C ASN A 196 43.32 10.54 -30.36
N ASP A 197 43.36 9.77 -29.26
CA ASP A 197 43.04 8.32 -29.32
C ASP A 197 41.93 7.83 -28.38
N LEU A 198 41.42 8.65 -27.45
CA LEU A 198 40.35 8.20 -26.54
C LEU A 198 39.26 9.27 -26.34
N PRO A 199 37.96 8.88 -26.32
CA PRO A 199 36.88 9.85 -26.09
C PRO A 199 36.95 10.40 -24.64
N PRO A 200 36.68 11.71 -24.41
CA PRO A 200 36.55 12.22 -23.05
C PRO A 200 35.32 11.61 -22.36
N ALA A 201 35.52 11.18 -21.12
CA ALA A 201 34.47 10.69 -20.21
C ALA A 201 33.36 11.73 -20.10
N VAL A 202 32.15 11.37 -20.50
CA VAL A 202 30.95 12.12 -20.10
C VAL A 202 30.21 11.22 -19.14
N SER A 203 30.24 11.58 -17.85
CA SER A 203 29.53 10.86 -16.80
C SER A 203 28.03 11.02 -17.02
N LEU A 204 27.31 9.92 -17.29
CA LEU A 204 25.89 9.87 -17.05
C LEU A 204 25.71 9.86 -15.53
N HIS A 205 25.31 10.98 -14.96
CA HIS A 205 24.95 11.01 -13.56
C HIS A 205 23.59 10.30 -13.44
N ILE A 206 23.62 9.01 -13.12
CA ILE A 206 22.42 8.25 -12.76
C ILE A 206 22.22 8.51 -11.27
N PRO A 207 21.25 9.35 -10.85
CA PRO A 207 20.90 9.40 -9.45
C PRO A 207 20.41 8.01 -9.06
N VAL A 208 21.16 7.33 -8.20
CA VAL A 208 20.69 6.11 -7.53
C VAL A 208 19.49 6.55 -6.71
N VAL A 209 18.30 6.18 -7.17
CA VAL A 209 17.09 6.30 -6.35
C VAL A 209 17.30 5.28 -5.22
N PRO A 210 17.41 5.71 -3.95
CA PRO A 210 17.49 4.75 -2.86
C PRO A 210 16.23 3.89 -2.92
N GLU A 211 16.42 2.56 -2.95
CA GLU A 211 15.34 1.61 -2.71
C GLU A 211 14.77 1.95 -1.33
N SER A 212 13.57 2.50 -1.32
CA SER A 212 12.79 2.70 -0.10
C SER A 212 12.16 1.37 0.26
N ASP A 213 12.67 0.74 1.32
CA ASP A 213 12.01 -0.32 2.09
C ASP A 213 10.61 0.11 2.58
#